data_AF-A0A937WNP7-F1
#
_entry.id   AF-A0A937WNP7-F1
#
_cell.length_a   1.000
_cell.length_b   1.000
_cell.length_c   1.000
_cell.angle_alpha   90.00
_cell.angle_beta   90.00
_cell.angle_gamma   90.00
#
_symmetry.space_group_name_H-M   'P 1'
#
loop_
_entity.id
_entity.type
_entity.pdbx_description
1 polymer ?
#
loop_
_entity_poly.entity_id
_entity_poly.type
_entity_poly.pdbx_seq_one_letter_code
_entity_poly.pdbx_strand_id
1 'polypeptide(L)'
;EKRLPQDGGFTVKLANRQVDFRVSTVPTIYGEKVVIRILDRESVSLKLEDLGFEPDELKWFREAINSPYGLVFITGPTGSGKTTTLYGALNEIRTPKKNIVTIEDPVEFKLDGINQVQAKPMIGLTFSSTLRAFMRQDPDIIMVGEVRDLDTAQICVRAALTGHLVLSTLHTNDAPGAVTRLVNIGVEPFLLNSSLILVVAQRLVRKLCACKEEYTFTQQVYGLEPGIKMFKPKGCDKCHNTGFRGRVAIYEIMKITDEVRELIAQGATTLTIKEAAQKGGMRTLRDSGLLKVRHGLTSLEEVLSVTFGIEEGG
;
A
#
# COMPACT_ATOMS: atom_id res chain seq x y z
N GLU A 1 -10.08 27.79 -22.45
CA GLU A 1 -9.10 28.55 -21.64
C GLU A 1 -7.73 27.84 -21.77
N LYS A 2 -6.60 28.56 -21.80
CA LYS A 2 -5.24 28.00 -22.00
C LYS A 2 -4.19 28.51 -21.02
N ARG A 3 -4.57 29.46 -20.15
CA ARG A 3 -3.66 30.14 -19.20
C ARG A 3 -3.69 29.53 -17.80
N LEU A 4 -4.59 28.59 -17.56
CA LEU A 4 -4.81 27.96 -16.27
C LEU A 4 -4.69 26.44 -16.42
N PRO A 5 -4.21 25.73 -15.39
CA PRO A 5 -4.31 24.28 -15.32
C PRO A 5 -5.76 23.82 -15.46
N GLN A 6 -5.97 22.69 -16.13
CA GLN A 6 -7.30 22.09 -16.31
C GLN A 6 -7.22 20.60 -16.03
N ASP A 7 -8.19 20.09 -15.28
CA ASP A 7 -8.35 18.66 -14.99
C ASP A 7 -9.70 18.18 -15.51
N GLY A 8 -9.71 16.98 -16.07
CA GLY A 8 -10.91 16.36 -16.60
C GLY A 8 -10.77 14.84 -16.69
N GLY A 9 -11.86 14.18 -17.06
CA GLY A 9 -11.86 12.76 -17.31
C GLY A 9 -12.86 12.39 -18.39
N PHE A 10 -12.58 11.30 -19.09
CA PHE A 10 -13.47 10.75 -20.11
C PHE A 10 -13.34 9.22 -20.15
N THR A 11 -14.39 8.55 -20.62
CA THR A 11 -14.41 7.08 -20.77
C THR A 11 -14.38 6.74 -22.25
N VAL A 12 -13.54 5.78 -22.64
CA VAL A 12 -13.52 5.22 -24.00
C VAL A 12 -13.89 3.75 -23.95
N LYS A 13 -14.78 3.33 -24.85
CA LYS A 13 -15.08 1.93 -25.10
C LYS A 13 -14.13 1.42 -26.20
N LEU A 14 -13.18 0.57 -25.84
CA LEU A 14 -12.23 -0.06 -26.75
C LEU A 14 -12.58 -1.54 -26.89
N ALA A 15 -13.18 -1.93 -28.02
CA ALA A 15 -13.68 -3.28 -28.26
C ALA A 15 -14.56 -3.79 -27.10
N ASN A 16 -14.08 -4.77 -26.33
CA ASN A 16 -14.80 -5.39 -25.22
C ASN A 16 -14.51 -4.77 -23.85
N ARG A 17 -13.69 -3.71 -23.76
CA ARG A 17 -13.33 -3.07 -22.49
C ARG A 17 -13.70 -1.59 -22.43
N GLN A 18 -14.10 -1.14 -21.24
CA GLN A 18 -14.22 0.29 -20.92
C GLN A 18 -12.96 0.73 -20.18
N VAL A 19 -12.35 1.79 -20.68
CA VAL A 19 -11.14 2.39 -20.06
C VAL A 19 -11.47 3.83 -19.70
N ASP A 20 -11.23 4.18 -18.44
CA ASP A 20 -11.38 5.54 -17.96
C ASP A 20 -10.05 6.28 -18.08
N PHE A 21 -10.09 7.54 -18.49
CA PHE A 21 -8.90 8.39 -18.63
C PHE A 21 -9.06 9.62 -17.75
N ARG A 22 -7.97 10.01 -17.07
CA ARG A 22 -7.84 11.33 -16.44
C ARG A 22 -6.85 12.16 -17.25
N VAL A 23 -7.23 13.39 -17.53
CA VAL A 23 -6.42 14.35 -18.27
C VAL A 23 -6.12 15.52 -17.36
N SER A 24 -4.85 15.90 -17.32
CA SER A 24 -4.41 17.15 -16.70
C SER A 24 -3.61 17.94 -17.72
N THR A 25 -3.96 19.22 -17.91
CA THR A 25 -3.19 20.15 -18.73
C THR A 25 -2.61 21.24 -17.84
N VAL A 26 -1.37 21.63 -18.13
CA VAL A 26 -0.68 22.73 -17.43
C VAL A 26 0.01 23.61 -18.47
N PRO A 27 -0.16 24.95 -18.41
CA PRO A 27 0.57 25.86 -19.29
C PRO A 27 2.07 25.82 -18.97
N THR A 28 2.89 25.74 -20.01
CA THR A 28 4.35 25.83 -19.95
C THR A 28 4.84 26.93 -20.90
N ILE A 29 6.13 27.26 -20.82
CA ILE A 29 6.76 28.28 -21.68
C ILE A 29 6.58 27.95 -23.17
N TYR A 30 6.55 26.67 -23.54
CA TYR A 30 6.46 26.20 -24.93
C TYR A 30 5.05 25.76 -25.35
N GLY A 31 4.02 26.06 -24.56
CA GLY A 31 2.65 25.61 -24.79
C GLY A 31 2.11 24.73 -23.67
N GLU A 32 1.06 23.96 -23.92
CA GLU A 32 0.43 23.14 -22.88
C GLU A 32 1.09 21.77 -22.77
N LYS A 33 1.48 21.38 -21.54
CA LYS A 33 1.83 19.99 -21.23
C LYS A 33 0.55 19.23 -20.91
N VAL A 34 0.35 18.10 -21.58
CA VAL A 34 -0.79 17.20 -21.32
C VAL A 34 -0.28 15.90 -20.71
N VAL A 35 -0.88 15.49 -19.60
CA VAL A 35 -0.68 14.17 -19.01
C VAL A 35 -1.99 13.42 -19.04
N ILE A 36 -1.99 12.23 -19.66
CA ILE A 36 -3.13 11.33 -19.69
C ILE A 36 -2.80 10.11 -18.83
N ARG A 37 -3.57 9.91 -17.77
CA ARG A 37 -3.50 8.71 -16.93
C ARG A 37 -4.60 7.74 -17.35
N ILE A 38 -4.19 6.51 -17.65
CA ILE A 38 -5.08 5.41 -18.03
C ILE A 38 -5.51 4.68 -16.76
N LEU A 39 -6.81 4.50 -16.58
CA LEU A 39 -7.41 3.75 -15.48
C LEU A 39 -8.11 2.51 -16.06
N ASP A 40 -7.45 1.36 -15.95
CA ASP A 40 -7.96 0.09 -16.45
C ASP A 40 -8.74 -0.65 -15.35
N ARG A 41 -10.04 -0.86 -15.59
CA ARG A 41 -10.98 -1.47 -14.65
C ARG A 41 -10.72 -2.96 -14.38
N GLU A 42 -9.98 -3.66 -15.24
CA GLU A 42 -9.67 -5.09 -15.03
C GLU A 42 -8.82 -5.32 -13.77
N SER A 43 -8.11 -4.29 -13.28
CA SER A 43 -7.32 -4.34 -12.04
C SER A 43 -8.14 -4.47 -10.76
N VAL A 44 -9.47 -4.31 -10.82
CA VAL A 44 -10.36 -4.30 -9.65
C VAL A 44 -10.69 -5.72 -9.14
N SER A 45 -10.55 -6.76 -9.98
CA SER A 45 -10.86 -8.15 -9.61
C SER A 45 -9.63 -8.96 -9.17
N LEU A 46 -8.57 -8.29 -8.71
CA LEU A 46 -7.36 -8.97 -8.23
C LEU A 46 -7.64 -9.70 -6.92
N LYS A 47 -7.35 -11.00 -6.90
CA LYS A 47 -7.34 -11.79 -5.66
C LYS A 47 -6.09 -11.44 -4.87
N LEU A 48 -6.15 -11.54 -3.54
CA LEU A 48 -4.99 -11.24 -2.69
C LEU A 48 -3.79 -12.14 -3.02
N GLU A 49 -4.02 -13.37 -3.46
CA GLU A 49 -2.99 -14.30 -3.92
C GLU A 49 -2.17 -13.76 -5.08
N ASP A 50 -2.77 -12.94 -5.94
CA ASP A 50 -2.11 -12.41 -7.14
C ASP A 50 -1.25 -11.17 -6.83
N LEU A 51 -1.32 -10.64 -5.60
CA LEU A 51 -0.64 -9.40 -5.23
C LEU A 51 0.84 -9.61 -4.85
N GLY A 52 1.29 -10.85 -4.67
CA GLY A 52 2.69 -11.19 -4.41
C GLY A 52 3.06 -11.23 -2.93
N PHE A 53 2.09 -11.46 -2.06
CA PHE A 53 2.34 -11.90 -0.69
C PHE A 53 2.98 -13.28 -0.69
N GLU A 54 3.91 -13.51 0.23
CA GLU A 54 4.32 -14.86 0.58
C GLU A 54 3.24 -15.55 1.44
N PRO A 55 3.22 -16.89 1.55
CA PRO A 55 2.12 -17.61 2.19
C PRO A 55 1.87 -17.24 3.68
N ASP A 56 2.95 -17.02 4.43
CA ASP A 56 2.95 -16.55 5.81
C ASP A 56 2.43 -15.10 5.93
N GLU A 57 2.93 -14.21 5.07
CA GLU A 57 2.50 -12.82 4.96
C GLU A 57 1.00 -12.70 4.65
N LEU A 58 0.52 -13.48 3.66
CA LEU A 58 -0.88 -13.50 3.27
C LEU A 58 -1.76 -13.99 4.41
N LYS A 59 -1.32 -15.01 5.16
CA LYS A 59 -2.03 -15.51 6.34
C LYS A 59 -2.19 -14.41 7.38
N TRP A 60 -1.11 -13.69 7.73
CA TRP A 60 -1.19 -12.61 8.71
C TRP A 60 -2.08 -11.46 8.25
N PHE A 61 -2.00 -11.09 6.97
CA PHE A 61 -2.85 -10.07 6.39
C PHE A 61 -4.34 -10.47 6.45
N ARG A 62 -4.65 -11.74 6.12
CA ARG A 62 -5.99 -12.32 6.22
C ARG A 62 -6.55 -12.33 7.62
N GLU A 63 -5.73 -12.73 8.60
CA GLU A 63 -6.10 -12.67 10.02
C GLU A 63 -6.45 -11.24 10.42
N ALA A 64 -5.64 -10.26 10.01
CA ALA A 64 -5.89 -8.86 10.35
C ALA A 64 -7.17 -8.30 9.72
N ILE A 65 -7.41 -8.52 8.42
CA ILE A 65 -8.62 -7.99 7.74
C ILE A 65 -9.92 -8.71 8.13
N ASN A 66 -9.83 -9.88 8.77
CA ASN A 66 -10.98 -10.58 9.34
C ASN A 66 -11.14 -10.34 10.85
N SER A 67 -10.29 -9.50 11.45
CA SER A 67 -10.46 -9.08 12.84
C SER A 67 -11.82 -8.39 13.03
N PRO A 68 -12.50 -8.59 14.17
CA PRO A 68 -13.76 -7.92 14.45
C PRO A 68 -13.59 -6.40 14.53
N TYR A 69 -12.44 -5.92 15.01
CA TYR A 69 -12.09 -4.51 15.11
C TYR A 69 -10.57 -4.32 15.13
N GLY A 70 -10.14 -3.07 14.95
CA GLY A 70 -8.73 -2.69 15.00
C GLY A 70 -8.28 -1.87 13.80
N LEU A 71 -7.04 -1.36 13.84
CA LEU A 71 -6.42 -0.58 12.77
C LEU A 71 -5.45 -1.42 11.96
N VAL A 72 -5.67 -1.47 10.65
CA VAL A 72 -4.69 -1.95 9.67
C VAL A 72 -4.21 -0.77 8.84
N PHE A 73 -2.91 -0.51 8.84
CA PHE A 73 -2.30 0.48 7.97
C PHE A 73 -1.50 -0.17 6.85
N ILE A 74 -1.71 0.30 5.62
CA ILE A 74 -0.84 0.00 4.48
C ILE A 74 -0.04 1.26 4.15
N THR A 75 1.28 1.15 4.12
CA THR A 75 2.20 2.25 3.97
C THR A 75 3.09 2.12 2.75
N GLY A 76 3.64 3.24 2.32
CA GLY A 76 4.55 3.34 1.20
C GLY A 76 4.33 4.61 0.38
N PRO A 77 5.19 4.90 -0.60
CA PRO A 77 5.10 6.10 -1.43
C PRO A 77 3.92 6.02 -2.40
N THR A 78 3.71 7.10 -3.14
CA THR A 78 2.80 7.12 -4.29
C THR A 78 3.19 6.04 -5.30
N GLY A 79 2.19 5.30 -5.81
CA GLY A 79 2.41 4.26 -6.81
C GLY A 79 2.95 2.93 -6.26
N SER A 80 3.03 2.75 -4.94
CA SER A 80 3.42 1.46 -4.34
C SER A 80 2.32 0.39 -4.35
N GLY A 81 1.11 0.71 -4.83
CA GLY A 81 0.00 -0.24 -4.93
C GLY A 81 -0.89 -0.36 -3.68
N LYS A 82 -0.81 0.58 -2.73
CA LYS A 82 -1.60 0.57 -1.48
C LYS A 82 -3.11 0.43 -1.73
N THR A 83 -3.66 1.25 -2.63
CA THR A 83 -5.09 1.23 -3.00
C THR A 83 -5.49 -0.11 -3.60
N THR A 84 -4.62 -0.72 -4.43
CA THR A 84 -4.87 -2.04 -5.00
C THR A 84 -4.97 -3.11 -3.91
N THR A 85 -4.06 -3.09 -2.93
CA THR A 85 -4.10 -4.02 -1.79
C THR A 85 -5.33 -3.79 -0.91
N LEU A 86 -5.68 -2.53 -0.62
CA LEU A 86 -6.91 -2.20 0.12
C LEU A 86 -8.17 -2.69 -0.60
N TYR A 87 -8.28 -2.45 -1.91
CA TYR A 87 -9.43 -2.90 -2.68
C TYR A 87 -9.50 -4.43 -2.76
N GLY A 88 -8.36 -5.11 -2.88
CA GLY A 88 -8.28 -6.58 -2.77
C GLY A 88 -8.78 -7.08 -1.41
N ALA A 89 -8.38 -6.43 -0.32
CA ALA A 89 -8.83 -6.77 1.02
C ALA A 89 -10.34 -6.56 1.18
N LEU A 90 -10.85 -5.41 0.75
CA LEU A 90 -12.27 -5.08 0.79
C LEU A 90 -13.11 -6.08 -0.02
N ASN A 91 -12.66 -6.44 -1.23
CA ASN A 91 -13.35 -7.44 -2.05
C ASN A 91 -13.36 -8.83 -1.40
N GLU A 92 -12.29 -9.23 -0.70
CA GLU A 92 -12.23 -10.53 -0.01
C GLU A 92 -13.19 -10.60 1.19
N ILE A 93 -13.32 -9.51 1.96
CA ILE A 93 -14.14 -9.49 3.19
C ILE A 93 -15.57 -8.97 2.97
N ARG A 94 -15.89 -8.47 1.77
CA ARG A 94 -17.22 -7.95 1.43
C ARG A 94 -18.25 -9.05 1.47
N THR A 95 -19.28 -8.83 2.29
CA THR A 95 -20.49 -9.66 2.31
C THR A 95 -21.71 -8.76 2.46
N PRO A 96 -22.91 -9.17 2.00
CA PRO A 96 -24.14 -8.41 2.21
C PRO A 96 -24.51 -8.16 3.69
N LYS A 97 -23.84 -8.84 4.64
CA LYS A 97 -24.06 -8.70 6.08
C LYS A 97 -23.20 -7.60 6.71
N LYS A 98 -22.16 -7.13 6.03
CA LYS A 98 -21.24 -6.12 6.55
C LYS A 98 -21.49 -4.78 5.86
N ASN A 99 -21.71 -3.74 6.64
CA ASN A 99 -21.75 -2.38 6.17
C ASN A 99 -20.32 -1.83 6.02
N ILE A 100 -19.87 -1.69 4.77
CA ILE A 100 -18.54 -1.18 4.43
C ILE A 100 -18.68 0.24 3.87
N VAL A 101 -18.01 1.19 4.51
CA VAL A 101 -17.98 2.61 4.11
C VAL A 101 -16.55 3.07 3.83
N THR A 102 -16.35 3.86 2.77
CA THR A 102 -15.02 4.39 2.41
C THR A 102 -15.05 5.90 2.21
N ILE A 103 -13.95 6.57 2.57
CA ILE A 103 -13.70 7.98 2.20
C ILE A 103 -12.37 8.07 1.46
N GLU A 104 -12.39 8.57 0.23
CA GLU A 104 -11.27 8.54 -0.71
C GLU A 104 -11.10 9.86 -1.45
N ASP A 105 -9.88 10.17 -1.89
CA ASP A 105 -9.58 11.40 -2.64
C ASP A 105 -8.57 11.14 -3.78
N PRO A 106 -9.06 10.86 -5.00
CA PRO A 106 -10.44 10.53 -5.38
C PRO A 106 -10.74 9.02 -5.26
N VAL A 107 -11.99 8.62 -5.54
CA VAL A 107 -12.32 7.20 -5.74
C VAL A 107 -11.72 6.75 -7.08
N GLU A 108 -10.85 5.73 -7.03
CA GLU A 108 -10.15 5.24 -8.23
C GLU A 108 -11.04 4.30 -9.05
N PHE A 109 -11.77 3.40 -8.39
CA PHE A 109 -12.74 2.50 -9.02
C PHE A 109 -13.97 2.32 -8.15
N LYS A 110 -15.10 2.04 -8.80
CA LYS A 110 -16.36 1.71 -8.12
C LYS A 110 -16.36 0.24 -7.73
N LEU A 111 -16.43 -0.03 -6.43
CA LEU A 111 -16.57 -1.35 -5.84
C LEU A 111 -18.05 -1.63 -5.59
N ASP A 112 -18.57 -2.66 -6.25
CA ASP A 112 -19.95 -3.09 -6.03
C ASP A 112 -20.16 -3.52 -4.57
N GLY A 113 -21.35 -3.25 -4.02
CA GLY A 113 -21.68 -3.57 -2.62
C GLY A 113 -20.86 -2.85 -1.54
N ILE A 114 -20.16 -1.76 -1.87
CA ILE A 114 -19.43 -0.92 -0.91
C ILE A 114 -19.87 0.54 -1.04
N ASN A 115 -20.08 1.21 0.08
CA ASN A 115 -20.50 2.61 0.12
C ASN A 115 -19.28 3.53 0.04
N GLN A 116 -18.93 4.00 -1.17
CA GLN A 116 -17.75 4.84 -1.37
C GLN A 116 -18.10 6.33 -1.43
N VAL A 117 -17.45 7.13 -0.58
CA VAL A 117 -17.54 8.59 -0.55
C VAL A 117 -16.27 9.18 -1.11
N GLN A 118 -16.39 10.05 -2.11
CA GLN A 118 -15.27 10.86 -2.59
C GLN A 118 -15.23 12.18 -1.83
N ALA A 119 -14.06 12.54 -1.28
CA ALA A 119 -13.84 13.82 -0.63
C ALA A 119 -14.10 14.98 -1.61
N LYS A 120 -14.77 16.03 -1.11
CA LYS A 120 -15.04 17.27 -1.84
C LYS A 120 -14.78 18.45 -0.90
N PRO A 121 -13.51 18.83 -0.67
CA PRO A 121 -13.15 19.91 0.25
C PRO A 121 -13.85 21.23 -0.04
N MET A 122 -14.10 21.54 -1.31
CA MET A 122 -14.79 22.76 -1.76
C MET A 122 -16.21 22.93 -1.18
N ILE A 123 -16.86 21.86 -0.77
CA ILE A 123 -18.20 21.87 -0.13
C ILE A 123 -18.15 21.39 1.32
N GLY A 124 -16.97 21.30 1.93
CA GLY A 124 -16.78 20.86 3.32
C GLY A 124 -16.87 19.34 3.57
N LEU A 125 -16.96 18.52 2.51
CA LEU A 125 -16.93 17.06 2.63
C LEU A 125 -15.47 16.59 2.68
N THR A 126 -14.86 16.64 3.86
CA THR A 126 -13.46 16.28 4.13
C THR A 126 -13.35 14.87 4.71
N PHE A 127 -12.13 14.35 4.85
CA PHE A 127 -11.86 13.09 5.54
C PHE A 127 -12.43 13.10 6.97
N SER A 128 -12.09 14.11 7.76
CA SER A 128 -12.53 14.21 9.16
C SER A 128 -14.05 14.40 9.30
N SER A 129 -14.70 15.20 8.45
CA SER A 129 -16.16 15.39 8.53
C SER A 129 -16.92 14.13 8.12
N THR A 130 -16.44 13.43 7.08
CA THR A 130 -17.04 12.16 6.63
C THR A 130 -16.85 11.05 7.66
N LEU A 131 -15.66 10.92 8.25
CA LEU A 131 -15.41 9.91 9.28
C LEU A 131 -16.30 10.10 10.52
N ARG A 132 -16.50 11.35 10.96
CA ARG A 132 -17.45 11.64 12.04
C ARG A 132 -18.88 11.27 11.65
N ALA A 133 -19.25 11.34 10.37
CA ALA A 133 -20.56 10.91 9.90
C ALA A 133 -20.71 9.39 9.88
N PHE A 134 -19.66 8.66 9.46
CA PHE A 134 -19.64 7.19 9.47
C PHE A 134 -19.94 6.60 10.84
N MET A 135 -19.49 7.23 11.94
CA MET A 135 -19.81 6.76 13.30
C MET A 135 -21.33 6.77 13.64
N ARG A 136 -22.18 7.36 12.80
CA ARG A 136 -23.65 7.34 12.91
C ARG A 136 -24.32 6.56 11.77
N GLN A 137 -23.56 5.75 11.05
CA GLN A 137 -24.04 4.97 9.91
C GLN A 137 -24.02 3.46 10.18
N ASP A 138 -23.77 3.04 11.43
CA ASP A 138 -23.67 1.63 11.82
C ASP A 138 -22.70 0.83 10.91
N PRO A 139 -21.44 1.30 10.71
CA PRO A 139 -20.49 0.59 9.86
C PRO A 139 -19.89 -0.61 10.59
N ASP A 140 -19.57 -1.67 9.87
CA ASP A 140 -18.71 -2.75 10.38
C ASP A 140 -17.24 -2.45 10.03
N ILE A 141 -17.01 -1.93 8.82
CA ILE A 141 -15.69 -1.69 8.27
C ILE A 141 -15.63 -0.27 7.70
N ILE A 142 -14.59 0.46 8.10
CA ILE A 142 -14.31 1.83 7.63
C ILE A 142 -12.98 1.81 6.86
N MET A 143 -12.99 2.25 5.61
CA MET A 143 -11.76 2.50 4.86
C MET A 143 -11.49 3.98 4.72
N VAL A 144 -10.29 4.40 5.10
CA VAL A 144 -9.83 5.79 4.99
C VAL A 144 -8.70 5.83 3.97
N GLY A 145 -8.92 6.52 2.86
CA GLY A 145 -7.98 6.54 1.73
C GLY A 145 -6.57 6.93 2.14
N GLU A 146 -6.41 7.91 3.04
CA GLU A 146 -5.12 8.30 3.61
C GLU A 146 -5.32 9.06 4.94
N VAL A 147 -4.41 8.86 5.89
CA VAL A 147 -4.31 9.67 7.11
C VAL A 147 -3.17 10.66 6.98
N ARG A 148 -3.50 11.96 6.92
CA ARG A 148 -2.54 13.06 6.76
C ARG A 148 -2.33 13.89 8.02
N ASP A 149 -3.39 14.01 8.82
CA ASP A 149 -3.48 14.91 9.96
C ASP A 149 -3.94 14.18 11.24
N LEU A 150 -3.76 14.87 12.37
CA LEU A 150 -4.11 14.37 13.70
C LEU A 150 -5.60 14.09 13.83
N ASP A 151 -6.45 14.99 13.31
CA ASP A 151 -7.89 14.88 13.40
C ASP A 151 -8.39 13.55 12.81
N THR A 152 -7.94 13.25 11.59
CA THR A 152 -8.27 12.01 10.89
C THR A 152 -7.72 10.81 11.65
N ALA A 153 -6.46 10.88 12.10
CA ALA A 153 -5.83 9.79 12.86
C ALA A 153 -6.57 9.47 14.16
N GLN A 154 -6.96 10.49 14.93
CA GLN A 154 -7.71 10.32 16.18
C GLN A 154 -9.08 9.69 15.95
N ILE A 155 -9.77 10.06 14.86
CA ILE A 155 -11.07 9.45 14.55
C ILE A 155 -10.89 7.98 14.17
N CYS A 156 -9.88 7.62 13.36
CA CYS A 156 -9.57 6.22 13.04
C CYS A 156 -9.30 5.40 14.30
N VAL A 157 -8.48 5.92 15.21
CA VAL A 157 -8.17 5.28 16.51
C VAL A 157 -9.43 5.10 17.36
N ARG A 158 -10.28 6.13 17.48
CA ARG A 158 -11.53 6.02 18.22
C ARG A 158 -12.50 5.02 17.59
N ALA A 159 -12.60 4.99 16.27
CA ALA A 159 -13.44 4.02 15.55
C ALA A 159 -12.97 2.59 15.86
N ALA A 160 -11.66 2.33 15.79
CA ALA A 160 -11.10 1.03 16.13
C ALA A 160 -11.36 0.62 17.59
N LEU A 161 -11.18 1.55 18.54
CA LEU A 161 -11.44 1.32 19.97
C LEU A 161 -12.93 1.14 20.30
N THR A 162 -13.82 1.58 19.42
CA THR A 162 -15.28 1.42 19.55
C THR A 162 -15.83 0.21 18.80
N GLY A 163 -14.95 -0.71 18.37
CA GLY A 163 -15.36 -1.99 17.82
C GLY A 163 -15.47 -2.05 16.30
N HIS A 164 -14.85 -1.11 15.57
CA HIS A 164 -14.85 -1.11 14.11
C HIS A 164 -13.53 -1.62 13.54
N LEU A 165 -13.56 -2.34 12.41
CA LEU A 165 -12.36 -2.59 11.63
C LEU A 165 -12.06 -1.36 10.75
N VAL A 166 -10.87 -0.80 10.90
CA VAL A 166 -10.45 0.40 10.17
C VAL A 166 -9.24 0.07 9.30
N LEU A 167 -9.40 0.23 8.00
CA LEU A 167 -8.33 0.06 7.01
C LEU A 167 -7.90 1.44 6.50
N SER A 168 -6.61 1.74 6.50
CA SER A 168 -6.16 3.05 6.05
C SER A 168 -4.77 3.02 5.43
N THR A 169 -4.38 4.12 4.78
CA THR A 169 -3.00 4.31 4.30
C THR A 169 -2.23 5.42 5.02
N LEU A 170 -0.90 5.28 5.01
CA LEU A 170 0.07 6.30 5.42
C LEU A 170 1.19 6.36 4.36
N HIS A 171 1.95 7.46 4.35
CA HIS A 171 3.19 7.55 3.58
C HIS A 171 4.40 7.46 4.50
N THR A 172 4.83 6.23 4.78
CA THR A 172 6.09 5.94 5.48
C THR A 172 6.96 5.02 4.65
N ASN A 173 8.25 4.99 4.97
CA ASN A 173 9.21 4.19 4.23
C ASN A 173 9.13 2.71 4.57
N ASP A 174 8.88 2.40 5.84
CA ASP A 174 8.82 1.07 6.44
C ASP A 174 7.57 0.96 7.35
N ALA A 175 7.36 -0.24 7.91
CA ALA A 175 6.22 -0.53 8.77
C ALA A 175 6.41 0.03 10.20
N PRO A 176 7.57 -0.13 10.87
CA PRO A 176 7.82 0.47 12.18
C PRO A 176 7.69 2.00 12.19
N GLY A 177 8.15 2.68 11.13
CA GLY A 177 8.06 4.13 10.98
C GLY A 177 6.63 4.66 10.89
N ALA A 178 5.64 3.80 10.60
CA ALA A 178 4.22 4.17 10.69
C ALA A 178 3.83 4.55 12.12
N VAL A 179 4.34 3.83 13.12
CA VAL A 179 4.09 4.12 14.54
C VAL A 179 4.67 5.49 14.87
N THR A 180 5.95 5.71 14.55
CA THR A 180 6.64 6.98 14.78
C THR A 180 5.94 8.13 14.06
N ARG A 181 5.43 7.91 12.84
CA ARG A 181 4.64 8.92 12.10
C ARG A 181 3.36 9.28 12.83
N LEU A 182 2.60 8.29 13.34
CA LEU A 182 1.36 8.51 14.08
C LEU A 182 1.62 9.26 15.40
N VAL A 183 2.69 8.91 16.11
CA VAL A 183 3.12 9.63 17.32
C VAL A 183 3.52 11.06 16.99
N ASN A 184 4.31 11.28 15.93
CA ASN A 184 4.78 12.61 15.51
C ASN A 184 3.65 13.56 15.09
N ILE A 185 2.55 13.04 14.55
CA ILE A 185 1.37 13.88 14.27
C ILE A 185 0.50 14.11 15.50
N GLY A 186 0.78 13.46 16.64
CA GLY A 186 0.14 13.70 17.93
C GLY A 186 -0.78 12.59 18.44
N VAL A 187 -0.71 11.37 17.89
CA VAL A 187 -1.47 10.23 18.43
C VAL A 187 -0.73 9.67 19.64
N GLU A 188 -1.42 9.59 20.78
CA GLU A 188 -0.87 9.04 22.02
C GLU A 188 -0.46 7.56 21.85
N PRO A 189 0.78 7.17 22.22
CA PRO A 189 1.26 5.80 22.03
C PRO A 189 0.38 4.71 22.68
N PHE A 190 -0.19 4.99 23.85
CA PHE A 190 -1.10 4.07 24.55
C PHE A 190 -2.35 3.75 23.71
N LEU A 191 -2.86 4.71 22.92
CA LEU A 191 -4.01 4.47 22.06
C LEU A 191 -3.63 3.58 20.87
N LEU A 192 -2.42 3.74 20.32
CA LEU A 192 -1.90 2.89 19.25
C LEU A 192 -1.71 1.45 19.73
N ASN A 193 -1.13 1.27 20.92
CA ASN A 193 -0.98 -0.03 21.56
C ASN A 193 -2.33 -0.79 21.63
N SER A 194 -3.41 -0.09 21.97
CA SER A 194 -4.72 -0.72 22.16
C SER A 194 -5.51 -0.95 20.86
N SER A 195 -5.20 -0.24 19.77
CA SER A 195 -6.01 -0.22 18.55
C SER A 195 -5.32 -0.78 17.31
N LEU A 196 -3.99 -0.73 17.22
CA LEU A 196 -3.23 -1.16 16.06
C LEU A 196 -3.07 -2.68 16.04
N ILE A 197 -3.40 -3.32 14.91
CA ILE A 197 -3.31 -4.78 14.75
C ILE A 197 -2.25 -5.20 13.73
N LEU A 198 -2.08 -4.43 12.66
CA LEU A 198 -1.15 -4.74 11.59
C LEU A 198 -0.68 -3.47 10.88
N VAL A 199 0.61 -3.40 10.55
CA VAL A 199 1.15 -2.42 9.61
C VAL A 199 1.86 -3.14 8.47
N VAL A 200 1.56 -2.75 7.24
CA VAL A 200 2.15 -3.32 6.02
C VAL A 200 2.88 -2.21 5.28
N ALA A 201 4.20 -2.29 5.14
CA ALA A 201 4.90 -1.45 4.17
C ALA A 201 4.94 -2.16 2.82
N GLN A 202 4.69 -1.41 1.74
CA GLN A 202 4.60 -1.95 0.39
C GLN A 202 5.45 -1.16 -0.59
N ARG A 203 6.08 -1.87 -1.53
CA ARG A 203 6.68 -1.34 -2.77
C ARG A 203 6.30 -2.22 -3.95
N LEU A 204 6.41 -1.68 -5.17
CA LEU A 204 6.33 -2.46 -6.39
C LEU A 204 7.70 -2.52 -7.05
N VAL A 205 8.11 -3.72 -7.44
CA VAL A 205 9.29 -3.95 -8.28
C VAL A 205 8.84 -4.47 -9.65
N ARG A 206 9.63 -4.19 -10.68
CA ARG A 206 9.34 -4.67 -12.03
C ARG A 206 9.57 -6.18 -12.12
N LYS A 207 8.62 -6.91 -12.71
CA LYS A 207 8.76 -8.37 -12.91
C LYS A 207 9.62 -8.63 -14.15
N LEU A 208 10.61 -9.51 -14.02
CA LEU A 208 11.46 -9.93 -15.13
C LEU A 208 10.61 -10.54 -16.26
N CYS A 209 10.94 -10.16 -17.50
CA CYS A 209 10.35 -10.78 -18.67
C CYS A 209 10.81 -12.25 -18.78
N ALA A 210 10.04 -13.09 -19.47
CA ALA A 210 10.42 -14.47 -19.77
C ALA A 210 11.74 -14.58 -20.57
N CYS A 211 12.18 -13.49 -21.22
CA CYS A 211 13.49 -13.44 -21.89
C CYS A 211 14.69 -13.32 -20.94
N LYS A 212 14.46 -13.31 -19.62
CA LYS A 212 15.50 -13.22 -18.59
C LYS A 212 16.65 -14.19 -18.82
N GLU A 213 17.84 -13.76 -18.44
CA GLU A 213 19.06 -14.56 -18.58
C GLU A 213 19.53 -15.00 -17.19
N GLU A 214 19.84 -16.29 -17.05
CA GLU A 214 20.41 -16.84 -15.83
C GLU A 214 21.88 -16.43 -15.71
N TYR A 215 22.31 -16.07 -14.51
CA TYR A 215 23.72 -15.88 -14.18
C TYR A 215 24.01 -16.40 -12.77
N THR A 216 25.25 -16.80 -12.54
CA THR A 216 25.72 -17.16 -11.21
C THR A 216 26.14 -15.91 -10.47
N PHE A 217 25.52 -15.64 -9.32
CA PHE A 217 25.95 -14.56 -8.45
C PHE A 217 27.29 -14.93 -7.81
N THR A 218 28.29 -14.06 -7.93
CA THR A 218 29.67 -14.36 -7.48
C THR A 218 30.10 -13.54 -6.26
N GLN A 219 29.30 -12.57 -5.84
CA GLN A 219 29.62 -11.69 -4.72
C GLN A 219 29.01 -12.24 -3.42
N GLN A 220 29.56 -11.84 -2.28
CA GLN A 220 28.97 -12.12 -0.96
C GLN A 220 28.53 -10.80 -0.33
N VAL A 221 27.36 -10.30 -0.76
CA VAL A 221 26.83 -9.00 -0.35
C VAL A 221 25.31 -9.09 -0.16
N TYR A 222 24.75 -8.18 0.64
CA TYR A 222 23.30 -8.06 0.86
C TYR A 222 22.63 -9.34 1.41
N GLY A 223 23.36 -10.19 2.14
CA GLY A 223 22.84 -11.48 2.64
C GLY A 223 22.63 -12.53 1.55
N LEU A 224 23.26 -12.36 0.39
CA LEU A 224 23.31 -13.35 -0.69
C LEU A 224 24.67 -14.03 -0.70
N GLU A 225 24.66 -15.37 -0.74
CA GLU A 225 25.85 -16.19 -0.87
C GLU A 225 26.29 -16.31 -2.33
N PRO A 226 27.60 -16.38 -2.62
CA PRO A 226 28.09 -16.74 -3.95
C PRO A 226 27.57 -18.12 -4.40
N GLY A 227 27.46 -18.30 -5.71
CA GLY A 227 27.05 -19.56 -6.32
C GLY A 227 25.54 -19.72 -6.52
N ILE A 228 24.71 -18.81 -6.00
CA ILE A 228 23.28 -18.84 -6.26
C ILE A 228 22.97 -18.44 -7.71
N LYS A 229 22.00 -19.14 -8.31
CA LYS A 229 21.47 -18.80 -9.64
C LYS A 229 20.49 -17.64 -9.51
N MET A 230 20.74 -16.58 -10.26
CA MET A 230 19.91 -15.39 -10.32
C MET A 230 19.59 -15.05 -11.77
N PHE A 231 18.69 -14.09 -11.96
CA PHE A 231 18.23 -13.70 -13.27
C PHE A 231 18.39 -12.20 -13.48
N LYS A 232 18.88 -11.82 -14.66
CA LYS A 232 19.05 -10.42 -15.09
C LYS A 232 18.15 -10.11 -16.31
N PRO A 233 17.77 -8.84 -16.51
CA PRO A 233 17.00 -8.44 -17.69
C PRO A 233 17.84 -8.60 -18.98
N LYS A 234 17.21 -9.12 -20.04
CA LYS A 234 17.84 -9.27 -21.38
C LYS A 234 17.27 -8.32 -22.43
N GLY A 235 15.93 -8.17 -22.44
CA GLY A 235 15.20 -7.44 -23.49
C GLY A 235 14.75 -8.34 -24.63
N CYS A 236 13.53 -8.13 -25.11
CA CYS A 236 12.96 -8.69 -26.33
C CYS A 236 11.73 -7.86 -26.76
N ASP A 237 11.17 -8.16 -27.93
CA ASP A 237 9.98 -7.45 -28.45
C ASP A 237 8.78 -7.50 -27.50
N LYS A 238 8.57 -8.63 -26.80
CA LYS A 238 7.46 -8.79 -25.85
C LYS A 238 7.52 -7.87 -24.64
N CYS A 239 8.70 -7.34 -24.32
CA CYS A 239 8.89 -6.35 -23.25
C CYS A 239 9.39 -5.00 -23.79
N HIS A 240 9.29 -4.77 -25.11
CA HIS A 240 9.80 -3.58 -25.78
C HIS A 240 11.26 -3.29 -25.40
N ASN A 241 12.08 -4.34 -25.37
CA ASN A 241 13.50 -4.30 -25.03
C ASN A 241 13.85 -3.78 -23.62
N THR A 242 12.88 -3.66 -22.71
CA THR A 242 13.15 -3.24 -21.32
C THR A 242 13.70 -4.36 -20.43
N GLY A 243 13.43 -5.63 -20.79
CA GLY A 243 13.74 -6.79 -19.96
C GLY A 243 12.72 -7.08 -18.84
N PHE A 244 11.68 -6.24 -18.70
CA PHE A 244 10.66 -6.36 -17.66
C PHE A 244 9.25 -6.37 -18.25
N ARG A 245 8.32 -7.09 -17.62
CA ARG A 245 6.90 -7.07 -18.00
C ARG A 245 6.02 -7.31 -16.79
N GLY A 246 5.23 -6.29 -16.43
CA GLY A 246 4.40 -6.30 -15.23
C GLY A 246 5.20 -5.92 -13.98
N ARG A 247 4.53 -6.00 -12.83
CA ARG A 247 5.08 -5.66 -11.51
C ARG A 247 4.67 -6.72 -10.51
N VAL A 248 5.43 -6.83 -9.43
CA VAL A 248 5.10 -7.64 -8.27
C VAL A 248 5.35 -6.80 -7.03
N ALA A 249 4.51 -6.93 -6.01
CA ALA A 249 4.72 -6.21 -4.76
C ALA A 249 5.78 -6.91 -3.90
N ILE A 250 6.46 -6.13 -3.07
CA ILE A 250 7.26 -6.61 -1.93
C ILE A 250 6.65 -5.99 -0.68
N TYR A 251 6.63 -6.78 0.39
CA TYR A 251 5.91 -6.47 1.62
C TYR A 251 6.84 -6.58 2.82
N GLU A 252 6.65 -5.67 3.76
CA GLU A 252 7.16 -5.77 5.13
C GLU A 252 5.95 -5.70 6.06
N ILE A 253 5.65 -6.80 6.73
CA ILE A 253 4.40 -6.95 7.49
C ILE A 253 4.73 -7.05 8.98
N MET A 254 4.45 -5.98 9.69
CA MET A 254 4.61 -5.87 11.14
C MET A 254 3.29 -6.21 11.84
N LYS A 255 3.23 -7.40 12.45
CA LYS A 255 2.19 -7.75 13.41
C LYS A 255 2.43 -7.02 14.73
N ILE A 256 1.35 -6.56 15.35
CA ILE A 256 1.41 -5.91 16.66
C ILE A 256 1.29 -6.96 17.76
N THR A 257 2.41 -7.66 18.01
CA THR A 257 2.57 -8.65 19.09
C THR A 257 2.63 -7.97 20.46
N ASP A 258 2.55 -8.73 21.55
CA ASP A 258 2.64 -8.18 22.91
C ASP A 258 3.96 -7.44 23.18
N GLU A 259 5.08 -7.95 22.67
CA GLU A 259 6.39 -7.27 22.75
C GLU A 259 6.37 -5.93 21.99
N VAL A 260 5.85 -5.93 20.75
CA VAL A 260 5.73 -4.69 19.95
C VAL A 260 4.78 -3.70 20.63
N ARG A 261 3.68 -4.17 21.21
CA ARG A 261 2.72 -3.37 21.97
C ARG A 261 3.36 -2.65 23.15
N GLU A 262 4.14 -3.38 23.94
CA GLU A 262 4.85 -2.84 25.09
C GLU A 262 5.87 -1.77 24.65
N LEU A 263 6.66 -2.04 23.60
CA LEU A 263 7.61 -1.09 23.05
C LEU A 263 6.95 0.19 22.54
N ILE A 264 5.79 0.07 21.86
CA ILE A 264 4.99 1.23 21.45
C ILE A 264 4.56 2.04 22.67
N ALA A 265 4.04 1.39 23.70
CA ALA A 265 3.57 2.07 24.92
C ALA A 265 4.69 2.81 25.67
N GLN A 266 5.91 2.27 25.64
CA GLN A 266 7.10 2.86 26.24
C GLN A 266 7.73 3.99 25.40
N GLY A 267 7.22 4.23 24.18
CA GLY A 267 7.80 5.21 23.27
C GLY A 267 9.18 4.79 22.75
N ALA A 268 9.39 3.48 22.56
CA ALA A 268 10.64 2.94 22.04
C ALA A 268 10.98 3.48 20.65
N THR A 269 12.27 3.46 20.32
CA THR A 269 12.73 3.92 19.01
C THR A 269 12.23 3.03 17.87
N THR A 270 12.13 3.58 16.65
CA THR A 270 11.77 2.82 15.45
C THR A 270 12.67 1.58 15.26
N LEU A 271 13.97 1.70 15.57
CA LEU A 271 14.93 0.60 15.46
C LEU A 271 14.59 -0.54 16.43
N THR A 272 14.31 -0.21 17.70
CA THR A 272 13.94 -1.20 18.71
C THR A 272 12.64 -1.94 18.34
N ILE A 273 11.64 -1.21 17.84
CA ILE A 273 10.38 -1.80 17.35
C ILE A 273 10.64 -2.72 16.15
N LYS A 274 11.50 -2.29 15.21
CA LYS A 274 11.90 -3.08 14.04
C LYS A 274 12.55 -4.40 14.44
N GLU A 275 13.50 -4.36 15.37
CA GLU A 275 14.19 -5.56 15.86
C GLU A 275 13.23 -6.56 16.52
N ALA A 276 12.32 -6.08 17.37
CA ALA A 276 11.29 -6.91 17.98
C ALA A 276 10.33 -7.51 16.94
N ALA A 277 9.91 -6.72 15.96
CA ALA A 277 9.07 -7.20 14.87
C ALA A 277 9.79 -8.28 14.02
N GLN A 278 11.10 -8.11 13.74
CA GLN A 278 11.90 -9.12 13.02
C GLN A 278 12.05 -10.41 13.83
N LYS A 279 12.26 -10.34 15.14
CA LYS A 279 12.22 -11.52 16.03
C LYS A 279 10.86 -12.22 15.98
N GLY A 280 9.78 -11.45 15.83
CA GLY A 280 8.41 -11.94 15.61
C GLY A 280 8.12 -12.50 14.20
N GLY A 281 9.12 -12.56 13.32
CA GLY A 281 9.04 -13.13 11.98
C GLY A 281 8.84 -12.11 10.84
N MET A 282 8.81 -10.81 11.13
CA MET A 282 8.73 -9.79 10.08
C MET A 282 9.98 -9.83 9.18
N ARG A 283 9.78 -9.94 7.87
CA ARG A 283 10.81 -9.72 6.86
C ARG A 283 10.86 -8.26 6.47
N THR A 284 12.05 -7.69 6.28
CA THR A 284 12.15 -6.32 5.76
C THR A 284 11.71 -6.27 4.30
N LEU A 285 11.45 -5.05 3.78
CA LEU A 285 11.22 -4.87 2.35
C LEU A 285 12.37 -5.45 1.51
N ARG A 286 13.62 -5.32 1.98
CA ARG A 286 14.80 -5.88 1.28
C ARG A 286 14.79 -7.39 1.33
N ASP A 287 14.54 -8.01 2.48
CA ASP A 287 14.45 -9.47 2.60
C ASP A 287 13.36 -10.06 1.70
N SER A 288 12.16 -9.44 1.70
CA SER A 288 11.05 -9.81 0.82
C SER A 288 11.43 -9.68 -0.66
N GLY A 289 12.13 -8.62 -1.03
CA GLY A 289 12.65 -8.44 -2.39
C GLY A 289 13.70 -9.48 -2.77
N LEU A 290 14.67 -9.76 -1.90
CA LEU A 290 15.72 -10.75 -2.14
C LEU A 290 15.15 -12.16 -2.30
N LEU A 291 14.09 -12.51 -1.57
CA LEU A 291 13.36 -13.76 -1.78
C LEU A 291 12.78 -13.85 -3.20
N LYS A 292 12.15 -12.76 -3.68
CA LYS A 292 11.63 -12.69 -5.06
C LYS A 292 12.73 -12.73 -6.12
N VAL A 293 13.93 -12.23 -5.81
CA VAL A 293 15.11 -12.35 -6.68
C VAL A 293 15.57 -13.81 -6.77
N ARG A 294 15.62 -14.53 -5.65
CA ARG A 294 15.94 -15.98 -5.64
C ARG A 294 14.92 -16.80 -6.43
N HIS A 295 13.65 -16.41 -6.43
CA HIS A 295 12.60 -17.01 -7.26
C HIS A 295 12.66 -16.56 -8.74
N GLY A 296 13.60 -15.69 -9.11
CA GLY A 296 13.75 -15.17 -10.47
C GLY A 296 12.57 -14.35 -10.96
N LEU A 297 11.83 -13.70 -10.04
CA LEU A 297 10.68 -12.85 -10.36
C LEU A 297 11.11 -11.43 -10.68
N THR A 298 12.16 -10.92 -10.04
CA THR A 298 12.73 -9.58 -10.25
C THR A 298 14.25 -9.66 -10.27
N SER A 299 14.92 -8.58 -10.66
CA SER A 299 16.39 -8.48 -10.58
C SER A 299 16.84 -7.90 -9.25
N LEU A 300 18.12 -8.09 -8.91
CA LEU A 300 18.73 -7.53 -7.70
C LEU A 300 18.73 -6.00 -7.73
N GLU A 301 19.04 -5.42 -8.88
CA GLU A 301 19.11 -3.97 -9.09
C GLU A 301 17.74 -3.32 -8.82
N GLU A 302 16.65 -3.95 -9.24
CA GLU A 302 15.29 -3.47 -8.95
C GLU A 302 15.03 -3.40 -7.45
N VAL A 303 15.35 -4.48 -6.71
CA VAL A 303 15.13 -4.54 -5.26
C VAL A 303 15.97 -3.49 -4.55
N LEU A 304 17.25 -3.37 -4.91
CA LEU A 304 18.13 -2.37 -4.31
C LEU A 304 17.63 -0.95 -4.59
N SER A 305 17.16 -0.67 -5.81
CA SER A 305 16.68 0.68 -6.17
C SER A 305 15.48 1.16 -5.34
N VAL A 306 14.55 0.26 -5.00
CA VAL A 306 13.33 0.62 -4.25
C VAL A 306 13.48 0.51 -2.74
N THR A 307 14.58 -0.10 -2.27
CA THR A 307 14.91 -0.26 -0.84
C THR A 307 16.10 0.59 -0.39
N PHE A 308 16.72 1.33 -1.32
CA PHE A 308 17.82 2.24 -1.02
C PHE A 308 17.39 3.34 -0.03
N GLY A 309 18.21 3.60 0.99
CA GLY A 309 17.93 4.60 2.05
C GLY A 309 16.94 4.17 3.15
N ILE A 310 16.30 2.99 3.05
CA ILE A 310 15.41 2.46 4.11
C ILE A 310 16.21 1.73 5.20
N GLU A 311 17.34 1.13 4.84
CA GLU A 311 18.17 0.36 5.79
C GLU A 311 19.48 1.05 6.18
N GLU A 312 19.87 2.13 5.50
CA GLU A 312 21.08 2.91 5.81
C GLU A 312 20.77 4.15 6.68
N GLY A 313 19.50 4.41 6.98
CA GLY A 313 19.06 5.44 7.93
C GLY A 313 18.97 4.90 9.35
N GLY A 314 20.13 4.60 9.93
CA GLY A 314 20.34 4.53 11.38
C GLY A 314 21.00 5.81 11.86
#